data_AF-A0A5C8LGR4-F1
#
_entry.id   AF-A0A5C8LGR4-F1
#
_cell.length_a   1.000
_cell.length_b   1.000
_cell.length_c   1.000
_cell.angle_alpha   90.00
_cell.angle_beta   90.00
_cell.angle_gamma   90.00
#
_symmetry.space_group_name_H-M   'P 1'
#
loop_
_entity.id
_entity.type
_entity.pdbx_description
1 polymer ?
#
loop_
_entity_poly.entity_id
_entity_poly.type
_entity_poly.pdbx_seq_one_letter_code
_entity_poly.pdbx_strand_id
1 'polypeptide(L)'
;MRGNLNSTGFSEIISRVTQAIPKYIEKINNQKDENLKLQIKRLLFNMLLKRTIALYSLGEEKNIINESLKQTIDAYAESFFFENGGDYEDSLWLISISLLCEIDTEYFNKIVNVIDDNNLNDSLFSLIIQNKIPTWENNSANPWDAPLYNIILNAENANDIKLYLDNYWYQAHQEAY
;
A
#
# COMPACT_ATOMS: atom_id res chain seq x y z
N MET A 1 12.45 4.10 4.31
CA MET A 1 11.58 3.92 5.50
C MET A 1 12.26 3.08 6.56
N ARG A 2 13.23 3.66 7.28
CA ARG A 2 13.67 3.16 8.59
C ARG A 2 13.49 4.30 9.59
N GLY A 3 12.28 4.83 9.69
CA GLY A 3 11.92 5.73 10.77
C GLY A 3 11.60 4.88 11.99
N ASN A 4 12.55 4.77 12.93
CA ASN A 4 12.45 4.48 14.36
C ASN A 4 11.34 3.54 14.92
N LEU A 5 10.75 2.64 14.14
CA LEU A 5 10.20 1.40 14.66
C LEU A 5 11.35 0.39 14.62
N ASN A 6 11.98 0.19 15.77
CA ASN A 6 12.77 -1.01 16.00
C ASN A 6 11.88 -2.25 15.79
N SER A 7 12.47 -3.44 15.69
CA SER A 7 11.70 -4.69 15.55
C SER A 7 10.58 -4.83 16.59
N THR A 8 10.79 -4.27 17.79
CA THR A 8 9.80 -4.16 18.87
C THR A 8 8.55 -3.37 18.47
N GLY A 9 8.71 -2.22 17.82
CA GLY A 9 7.58 -1.37 17.38
C GLY A 9 6.70 -2.03 16.32
N PHE A 10 7.30 -2.71 15.34
CA PHE A 10 6.52 -3.47 14.35
C PHE A 10 5.79 -4.67 14.97
N SER A 11 6.45 -5.38 15.88
CA SER A 11 5.85 -6.51 16.61
C SER A 11 4.63 -6.06 17.44
N GLU A 12 4.71 -4.89 18.08
CA GLU A 12 3.58 -4.31 18.82
C GLU A 12 2.41 -3.95 17.89
N ILE A 13 2.68 -3.36 16.72
CA ILE A 13 1.65 -3.07 15.72
C ILE A 13 0.95 -4.36 15.29
N ILE A 14 1.71 -5.41 14.98
CA ILE A 14 1.16 -6.70 14.53
C ILE A 14 0.26 -7.28 15.61
N SER A 15 0.74 -7.36 16.85
CA SER A 15 -0.02 -7.91 17.97
C SER A 15 -1.31 -7.12 18.24
N ARG A 16 -1.20 -5.78 18.36
CA ARG A 16 -2.35 -4.91 18.64
C ARG A 16 -3.42 -4.98 17.57
N VAL A 17 -3.03 -4.92 16.29
CA VAL A 17 -3.99 -5.00 15.18
C VAL A 17 -4.64 -6.38 15.14
N THR A 18 -3.86 -7.46 15.29
CA THR A 18 -4.38 -8.83 15.25
C THR A 18 -5.45 -9.07 16.32
N GLN A 19 -5.24 -8.56 17.54
CA GLN A 19 -6.22 -8.64 18.61
C GLN A 19 -7.46 -7.77 18.38
N ALA A 20 -7.35 -6.69 17.61
CA ALA A 20 -8.43 -5.75 17.38
C ALA A 20 -9.38 -6.19 16.25
N ILE A 21 -8.89 -6.91 15.24
CA ILE A 21 -9.67 -7.29 14.04
C ILE A 21 -11.04 -7.89 14.36
N PRO A 22 -11.18 -8.89 15.26
CA PRO A 22 -12.49 -9.49 15.54
C PRO A 22 -13.52 -8.46 16.03
N LYS A 23 -13.08 -7.49 16.85
CA LYS A 23 -13.95 -6.42 17.38
C LYS A 23 -14.42 -5.48 16.28
N TYR A 24 -13.57 -5.19 15.29
CA TYR A 24 -13.97 -4.35 14.15
C TYR A 24 -14.92 -5.09 13.21
N ILE A 25 -14.67 -6.37 12.93
CA ILE A 25 -15.57 -7.21 12.13
C ILE A 25 -16.95 -7.30 12.79
N GLU A 26 -17.02 -7.55 14.11
CA GLU A 26 -18.27 -7.56 14.86
C GLU A 26 -19.00 -6.22 14.78
N LYS A 27 -18.28 -5.10 14.96
CA LYS A 27 -18.84 -3.76 14.82
C LYS A 27 -19.41 -3.52 13.42
N ILE A 28 -18.73 -3.94 12.36
CA ILE A 28 -19.19 -3.79 10.96
C ILE A 28 -20.47 -4.61 10.74
N ASN A 29 -20.50 -5.85 11.20
CA ASN A 29 -21.64 -6.76 11.00
C ASN A 29 -22.90 -6.29 11.74
N ASN A 30 -22.73 -5.69 12.92
CA ASN A 30 -23.84 -5.19 13.74
C ASN A 30 -24.27 -3.77 13.37
N GLN A 31 -23.55 -3.08 12.49
CA GLN A 31 -23.84 -1.69 12.16
C GLN A 31 -24.90 -1.55 11.06
N LYS A 32 -25.97 -0.82 11.39
CA LYS A 32 -27.10 -0.59 10.48
C LYS A 32 -26.99 0.71 9.67
N ASP A 33 -26.27 1.70 10.18
CA ASP A 33 -26.00 2.93 9.46
C ASP A 33 -24.86 2.70 8.48
N GLU A 34 -25.15 2.76 7.18
CA GLU A 34 -24.18 2.45 6.12
C GLU A 34 -23.01 3.44 6.06
N ASN A 35 -23.22 4.72 6.41
CA ASN A 35 -22.13 5.70 6.45
C ASN A 35 -21.15 5.40 7.59
N LEU A 36 -21.68 5.13 8.78
CA LEU A 36 -20.85 4.71 9.92
C LEU A 36 -20.20 3.35 9.67
N LYS A 37 -20.88 2.43 8.99
CA LYS A 37 -20.30 1.14 8.60
C LYS A 37 -19.13 1.32 7.66
N LEU A 38 -19.25 2.19 6.64
CA LEU A 38 -18.16 2.53 5.73
C LEU A 38 -16.97 3.14 6.48
N GLN A 39 -17.21 4.07 7.42
CA GLN A 39 -16.15 4.63 8.27
C GLN A 39 -15.43 3.56 9.09
N ILE A 40 -16.16 2.61 9.68
CA ILE A 40 -15.57 1.50 10.45
C ILE A 40 -14.76 0.58 9.53
N LYS A 41 -15.25 0.28 8.32
CA LYS A 41 -14.50 -0.49 7.32
C LYS A 41 -13.19 0.21 6.94
N ARG A 42 -13.21 1.53 6.74
CA ARG A 42 -11.99 2.32 6.44
C ARG A 42 -11.00 2.31 7.59
N LEU A 43 -11.47 2.40 8.84
CA LEU A 43 -10.61 2.23 10.00
C LEU A 43 -9.97 0.83 10.06
N LEU A 44 -10.73 -0.21 9.74
CA LEU A 44 -10.22 -1.58 9.66
C LEU A 44 -9.17 -1.71 8.56
N PHE A 45 -9.44 -1.18 7.36
CA PHE A 45 -8.47 -1.12 6.25
C PHE A 45 -7.15 -0.48 6.69
N ASN A 46 -7.19 0.72 7.27
CA ASN A 46 -6.00 1.45 7.71
C ASN A 46 -5.18 0.64 8.74
N MET A 47 -5.86 -0.09 9.64
CA MET A 47 -5.19 -0.96 10.60
C MET A 47 -4.55 -2.18 9.94
N LEU A 48 -5.26 -2.82 9.01
CA LEU A 48 -4.76 -3.97 8.25
C LEU A 48 -3.55 -3.58 7.40
N LEU A 49 -3.59 -2.43 6.73
CA LEU A 49 -2.47 -1.93 5.94
C LEU A 49 -1.22 -1.72 6.81
N LYS A 50 -1.37 -1.07 7.98
CA LYS A 50 -0.27 -0.90 8.94
C LYS A 50 0.32 -2.23 9.40
N ARG A 51 -0.52 -3.24 9.66
CA ARG A 51 -0.05 -4.58 10.00
C ARG A 51 0.71 -5.22 8.84
N THR A 52 0.18 -5.15 7.62
CA THR A 52 0.83 -5.71 6.43
C THR A 52 2.19 -5.07 6.16
N ILE A 53 2.29 -3.74 6.27
CA ILE A 53 3.56 -3.01 6.18
C ILE A 53 4.53 -3.48 7.28
N ALA A 54 4.05 -3.68 8.52
CA ALA A 54 4.88 -4.14 9.63
C ALA A 54 5.41 -5.58 9.40
N LEU A 55 4.56 -6.51 8.96
CA LEU A 55 4.95 -7.88 8.62
C LEU A 55 6.02 -7.88 7.51
N TYR A 56 5.77 -7.13 6.43
CA TYR A 56 6.74 -6.97 5.35
C TYR A 56 8.06 -6.37 5.84
N SER A 57 8.00 -5.33 6.67
CA SER A 57 9.19 -4.62 7.19
C SER A 57 10.05 -5.47 8.14
N LEU A 58 9.44 -6.42 8.85
CA LEU A 58 10.15 -7.40 9.68
C LEU A 58 10.78 -8.54 8.87
N GLY A 59 10.44 -8.67 7.59
CA GLY A 59 10.88 -9.78 6.75
C GLY A 59 10.21 -11.10 7.13
N GLU A 60 8.95 -11.05 7.57
CA GLU A 60 8.15 -12.24 7.84
C GLU A 60 8.01 -13.14 6.60
N GLU A 61 7.59 -14.38 6.81
CA GLU A 61 7.42 -15.32 5.71
C GLU A 61 6.39 -14.82 4.69
N LYS A 62 6.71 -15.00 3.39
CA LYS A 62 5.86 -14.57 2.27
C LYS A 62 4.41 -15.06 2.39
N ASN A 63 4.18 -16.26 2.91
CA ASN A 63 2.83 -16.80 3.11
C ASN A 63 2.05 -15.99 4.15
N ILE A 64 2.68 -15.62 5.28
CA ILE A 64 2.08 -14.79 6.33
C ILE A 64 1.75 -13.39 5.78
N ILE A 65 2.68 -12.81 5.02
CA ILE A 65 2.47 -11.51 4.39
C ILE A 65 1.31 -11.59 3.38
N ASN A 66 1.25 -12.65 2.56
CA ASN A 66 0.19 -12.85 1.57
C ASN A 66 -1.19 -13.02 2.21
N GLU A 67 -1.30 -13.77 3.32
CA GLU A 67 -2.56 -13.87 4.06
C GLU A 67 -3.01 -12.49 4.59
N SER A 68 -2.08 -11.71 5.15
CA SER A 68 -2.39 -10.35 5.60
C SER A 68 -2.78 -9.44 4.43
N LEU A 69 -2.06 -9.51 3.31
CA LEU A 69 -2.36 -8.74 2.09
C LEU A 69 -3.76 -9.04 1.57
N LYS A 70 -4.15 -10.32 1.45
CA LYS A 70 -5.49 -10.70 0.97
C LYS A 70 -6.58 -10.04 1.81
N GLN A 71 -6.44 -10.12 3.13
CA GLN A 71 -7.36 -9.45 4.05
C GLN A 71 -7.34 -7.92 3.90
N THR A 72 -6.17 -7.31 3.71
CA THR A 72 -6.05 -5.87 3.49
C THR A 72 -6.68 -5.45 2.16
N ILE A 73 -6.47 -6.21 1.08
CA ILE A 73 -7.00 -5.94 -0.26
C ILE A 73 -8.52 -6.02 -0.28
N ASP A 74 -9.11 -7.03 0.38
CA ASP A 74 -10.57 -7.12 0.51
C ASP A 74 -11.13 -5.92 1.27
N ALA A 75 -10.51 -5.54 2.39
CA ALA A 75 -10.92 -4.35 3.15
C ALA A 75 -10.76 -3.06 2.34
N TYR A 76 -9.69 -2.95 1.54
CA TYR A 76 -9.43 -1.83 0.64
C TYR A 76 -10.55 -1.72 -0.41
N ALA A 77 -10.80 -2.79 -1.18
CA ALA A 77 -11.83 -2.80 -2.22
C ALA A 77 -13.24 -2.49 -1.67
N GLU A 78 -13.55 -2.91 -0.45
CA GLU A 78 -14.85 -2.66 0.17
C GLU A 78 -15.03 -1.28 0.82
N SER A 79 -13.96 -0.53 1.04
CA SER A 79 -13.99 0.71 1.83
C SER A 79 -13.38 1.92 1.14
N PHE A 80 -12.79 1.73 -0.04
CA PHE A 80 -12.12 2.79 -0.75
C PHE A 80 -13.09 3.87 -1.21
N PHE A 81 -12.73 5.11 -0.92
CA PHE A 81 -13.32 6.31 -1.51
C PHE A 81 -12.25 7.39 -1.44
N PHE A 82 -11.88 7.96 -2.59
CA PHE A 82 -10.82 8.96 -2.65
C PHE A 82 -11.25 10.26 -1.95
N GLU A 83 -10.65 10.56 -0.80
CA GLU A 83 -10.92 11.79 -0.04
C GLU A 83 -9.73 12.75 -0.05
N ASN A 84 -8.50 12.23 -0.04
CA ASN A 84 -7.29 13.06 0.03
C ASN A 84 -6.04 12.33 -0.49
N GLY A 85 -4.90 13.04 -0.53
CA GLY A 85 -3.63 12.51 -1.03
C GLY A 85 -3.07 11.29 -0.26
N GLY A 86 -3.50 11.02 0.97
CA GLY A 86 -3.10 9.81 1.70
C GLY A 86 -3.61 8.51 1.06
N ASP A 87 -4.73 8.58 0.33
CA ASP A 87 -5.31 7.43 -0.38
C ASP A 87 -4.44 6.97 -1.56
N TYR A 88 -3.66 7.89 -2.14
CA TYR A 88 -2.66 7.58 -3.16
C TYR A 88 -1.52 6.75 -2.58
N GLU A 89 -0.96 7.19 -1.44
CA GLU A 89 0.14 6.50 -0.77
C GLU A 89 -0.28 5.09 -0.32
N ASP A 90 -1.50 4.96 0.22
CA ASP A 90 -2.05 3.67 0.63
C ASP A 90 -2.18 2.70 -0.55
N SER A 91 -2.66 3.19 -1.71
CA SER A 91 -2.74 2.43 -2.96
C SER A 91 -1.36 2.00 -3.46
N LEU A 92 -0.38 2.91 -3.40
CA LEU A 92 1.01 2.66 -3.81
C LEU A 92 1.66 1.60 -2.91
N TRP A 93 1.40 1.63 -1.61
CA TRP A 93 1.84 0.59 -0.69
C TRP A 93 1.28 -0.78 -1.03
N LEU A 94 -0.04 -0.86 -1.21
CA LEU A 94 -0.72 -2.11 -1.52
C LEU A 94 -0.19 -2.75 -2.78
N ILE A 95 -0.13 -1.99 -3.87
CA ILE A 95 0.29 -2.54 -5.17
C ILE A 95 1.77 -2.95 -5.17
N SER A 96 2.62 -2.15 -4.51
CA SER A 96 4.06 -2.43 -4.43
C SER A 96 4.34 -3.70 -3.64
N ILE A 97 3.77 -3.83 -2.44
CA ILE A 97 3.98 -5.04 -1.61
C ILE A 97 3.35 -6.25 -2.29
N SER A 98 2.18 -6.09 -2.93
CA SER A 98 1.51 -7.14 -3.70
C SER A 98 2.36 -7.68 -4.85
N LEU A 99 3.05 -6.79 -5.58
CA LEU A 99 3.98 -7.17 -6.64
C LEU A 99 5.19 -7.92 -6.07
N LEU A 100 5.83 -7.35 -5.03
CA LEU A 100 7.02 -7.92 -4.38
C LEU A 100 6.76 -9.26 -3.69
N CYS A 101 5.56 -9.46 -3.14
CA CYS A 101 5.14 -10.71 -2.51
C CYS A 101 4.46 -11.68 -3.49
N GLU A 102 4.48 -11.37 -4.79
CA GLU A 102 3.89 -12.18 -5.86
C GLU A 102 2.46 -12.66 -5.51
N ILE A 103 1.61 -11.73 -5.05
CA ILE A 103 0.20 -12.04 -4.80
C ILE A 103 -0.42 -12.62 -6.09
N ASP A 104 -1.41 -13.51 -5.94
CA ASP A 104 -2.09 -14.05 -7.11
C ASP A 104 -2.83 -12.95 -7.91
N THR A 105 -3.03 -13.23 -9.20
CA THR A 105 -3.59 -12.26 -10.15
C THR A 105 -5.00 -11.83 -9.79
N GLU A 106 -5.80 -12.70 -9.14
CA GLU A 106 -7.16 -12.35 -8.72
C GLU A 106 -7.14 -11.19 -7.70
N TYR A 107 -6.34 -11.31 -6.65
CA TYR A 107 -6.20 -10.24 -5.66
C TYR A 107 -5.47 -9.02 -6.21
N PHE A 108 -4.49 -9.20 -7.09
CA PHE A 108 -3.83 -8.06 -7.74
C PHE A 108 -4.83 -7.22 -8.55
N ASN A 109 -5.72 -7.88 -9.31
CA ASN A 109 -6.75 -7.19 -10.10
C ASN A 109 -7.74 -6.41 -9.22
N LYS A 110 -8.03 -6.85 -7.99
CA LYS A 110 -8.87 -6.07 -7.06
C LYS A 110 -8.27 -4.69 -6.78
N ILE A 111 -6.95 -4.59 -6.60
CA ILE A 111 -6.27 -3.31 -6.38
C ILE A 111 -6.34 -2.46 -7.65
N VAL A 112 -6.04 -3.07 -8.81
CA VAL A 112 -6.07 -2.40 -10.12
C VAL A 112 -7.45 -1.80 -10.41
N ASN A 113 -8.51 -2.57 -10.18
CA ASN A 113 -9.88 -2.09 -10.38
C ASN A 113 -10.19 -0.86 -9.53
N VAL A 114 -9.78 -0.84 -8.25
CA VAL A 114 -9.99 0.34 -7.40
C VAL A 114 -9.21 1.56 -7.91
N ILE A 115 -7.97 1.37 -8.37
CA ILE A 115 -7.16 2.45 -8.96
C ILE A 115 -7.83 3.02 -10.20
N ASP A 116 -8.36 2.14 -11.06
CA ASP A 116 -9.04 2.52 -12.31
C ASP A 116 -10.36 3.22 -12.06
N ASP A 117 -11.24 2.60 -11.25
CA ASP A 117 -12.57 3.10 -10.91
C ASP A 117 -12.54 4.51 -10.27
N ASN A 118 -11.42 4.87 -9.65
CA ASN A 118 -11.23 6.15 -8.96
C ASN A 118 -10.31 7.12 -9.73
N ASN A 119 -9.92 6.82 -10.97
CA ASN A 119 -9.03 7.63 -11.81
C ASN A 119 -7.70 7.99 -11.11
N LEU A 120 -7.15 7.07 -10.31
CA LEU A 120 -5.88 7.25 -9.62
C LEU A 120 -4.69 6.85 -10.49
N ASN A 121 -4.96 6.18 -11.61
CA ASN A 121 -3.92 5.70 -12.50
C ASN A 121 -3.09 6.87 -13.04
N ASP A 122 -1.77 6.72 -12.99
CA ASP A 122 -0.78 7.64 -13.50
C ASP A 122 0.40 6.86 -14.09
N SER A 123 1.48 7.55 -14.45
CA SER A 123 2.68 6.91 -15.01
C SER A 123 3.39 5.96 -14.05
N LEU A 124 3.37 6.19 -12.73
CA LEU A 124 3.96 5.27 -11.76
C LEU A 124 3.09 4.02 -11.59
N PHE A 125 1.78 4.18 -11.40
CA PHE A 125 0.88 3.04 -11.31
C PHE A 125 0.90 2.22 -12.61
N SER A 126 0.89 2.88 -13.77
CA SER A 126 1.00 2.20 -15.06
C SER A 126 2.27 1.35 -15.14
N LEU A 127 3.42 1.92 -14.75
CA LEU A 127 4.70 1.20 -14.72
C LEU A 127 4.63 -0.05 -13.80
N ILE A 128 4.06 0.08 -12.61
CA ILE A 128 3.96 -1.04 -11.65
C ILE A 128 2.97 -2.10 -12.15
N ILE A 129 1.79 -1.70 -12.64
CA ILE A 129 0.75 -2.62 -13.11
C ILE A 129 1.24 -3.43 -14.31
N GLN A 130 1.94 -2.79 -15.25
CA GLN A 130 2.45 -3.44 -16.46
C GLN A 130 3.46 -4.56 -16.19
N ASN A 131 4.15 -4.55 -15.04
CA ASN A 131 5.03 -5.65 -14.64
C ASN A 131 4.26 -6.97 -14.43
N LYS A 132 2.97 -6.92 -14.08
CA LYS A 132 2.13 -8.12 -13.90
C LYS A 132 1.05 -8.26 -14.98
N ILE A 133 0.57 -7.14 -15.53
CA ILE A 133 -0.47 -7.08 -16.57
C ILE A 133 0.08 -6.29 -17.77
N PRO A 134 0.86 -6.93 -18.67
CA PRO A 134 1.53 -6.22 -19.77
C PRO A 134 0.58 -5.51 -20.76
N THR A 135 -0.70 -5.89 -20.77
CA THR A 135 -1.74 -5.29 -21.61
C THR A 135 -2.38 -4.04 -21.01
N TRP A 136 -1.96 -3.62 -19.81
CA TRP A 136 -2.49 -2.43 -19.15
C TRP A 136 -2.17 -1.15 -19.92
N GLU A 137 -3.17 -0.29 -20.10
CA GLU A 137 -3.02 0.96 -20.84
C GLU A 137 -2.08 1.91 -20.11
N ASN A 138 -1.14 2.50 -20.84
CA ASN A 138 -0.19 3.44 -20.28
C ASN A 138 -0.85 4.80 -20.04
N ASN A 139 -0.81 5.28 -18.80
CA ASN A 139 -1.16 6.65 -18.48
C ASN A 139 0.11 7.50 -18.35
N SER A 140 0.18 8.60 -19.12
CA SER A 140 1.31 9.53 -19.10
C SER A 140 1.16 10.67 -18.10
N ALA A 141 0.07 10.70 -17.32
CA ALA A 141 -0.10 11.66 -16.24
C ALA A 141 1.07 11.54 -15.27
N ASN A 142 1.70 12.68 -14.97
CA ASN A 142 2.75 12.73 -13.97
C ASN A 142 2.09 12.82 -12.59
N PRO A 143 2.30 11.83 -11.68
CA PRO A 143 1.74 11.84 -10.35
C PRO A 143 1.91 13.19 -9.69
N TRP A 144 3.16 13.70 -9.61
CA TRP A 144 3.56 14.96 -8.96
C TRP A 144 4.92 15.46 -9.50
N ASP A 145 5.23 16.75 -9.32
CA ASP A 145 6.57 17.35 -9.51
C ASP A 145 7.56 16.95 -8.40
N ALA A 146 7.54 15.69 -7.95
CA ALA A 146 8.46 15.20 -6.93
C ALA A 146 9.71 14.58 -7.59
N PRO A 147 10.93 14.99 -7.18
CA PRO A 147 12.19 14.51 -7.78
C PRO A 147 12.34 12.99 -7.83
N LEU A 148 11.76 12.27 -6.85
CA LEU A 148 11.77 10.80 -6.83
C LEU A 148 11.02 10.20 -8.04
N TYR A 149 9.87 10.73 -8.43
CA TYR A 149 9.09 10.19 -9.56
C TYR A 149 9.82 10.38 -10.87
N ASN A 150 10.38 11.58 -11.08
CA ASN A 150 11.21 11.84 -12.27
C ASN A 150 12.40 10.88 -12.34
N ILE A 151 13.02 10.56 -11.21
CA ILE A 151 14.15 9.62 -11.20
C ILE A 151 13.68 8.19 -11.49
N ILE A 152 12.55 7.75 -10.95
CA ILE A 152 12.00 6.42 -11.24
C ILE A 152 11.64 6.29 -12.72
N LEU A 153 10.96 7.30 -13.29
CA LEU A 153 10.48 7.26 -14.68
C LEU A 153 11.61 7.37 -15.71
N ASN A 154 12.73 7.99 -15.35
CA ASN A 154 13.88 8.19 -16.25
C ASN A 154 15.09 7.28 -15.90
N ALA A 155 14.96 6.38 -14.93
CA ALA A 155 16.03 5.45 -14.58
C ALA A 155 16.26 4.46 -15.73
N GLU A 156 17.51 4.35 -16.18
CA GLU A 156 17.90 3.35 -17.18
C GLU A 156 18.08 1.99 -16.52
N ASN A 157 18.46 1.98 -15.23
CA ASN A 157 18.71 0.78 -14.46
C ASN A 157 18.49 1.00 -12.96
N ALA A 158 18.46 -0.10 -12.19
CA ALA A 158 18.22 -0.05 -10.75
C ALA A 158 19.29 0.73 -9.95
N ASN A 159 20.51 0.91 -10.46
CA ASN A 159 21.53 1.70 -9.77
C ASN A 159 21.20 3.18 -9.76
N ASP A 160 20.50 3.71 -10.77
CA ASP A 160 20.13 5.13 -10.82
C ASP A 160 19.18 5.47 -9.65
N ILE A 161 18.20 4.59 -9.44
CA ILE A 161 17.26 4.67 -8.31
C ILE A 161 18.02 4.51 -6.99
N LYS A 162 18.90 3.51 -6.88
CA LYS A 162 19.69 3.27 -5.66
C LYS A 162 20.55 4.48 -5.29
N LEU A 163 21.25 5.06 -6.25
CA LEU A 163 22.11 6.23 -6.03
C LEU A 163 21.29 7.43 -5.54
N TYR A 164 20.11 7.66 -6.11
CA TYR A 164 19.24 8.72 -5.60
C TYR A 164 18.76 8.45 -4.18
N LEU A 165 18.33 7.21 -3.90
CA LEU A 165 17.85 6.83 -2.59
C LEU A 165 18.93 7.00 -1.51
N ASP A 166 20.14 6.52 -1.79
CA ASP A 166 21.27 6.55 -0.85
C ASP A 166 21.80 7.98 -0.61
N ASN A 167 21.89 8.81 -1.66
CA ASN A 167 22.52 10.13 -1.57
C ASN A 167 21.57 11.28 -1.23
N TYR A 168 20.27 11.15 -1.52
CA TYR A 168 19.32 12.24 -1.35
C TYR A 168 18.15 11.83 -0.47
N TRP A 169 17.42 10.79 -0.88
CA TRP A 169 16.14 10.47 -0.23
C TRP A 169 16.33 10.06 1.22
N TYR A 170 17.20 9.09 1.50
CA TYR A 170 17.39 8.61 2.87
C TYR A 170 18.11 9.62 3.76
N GLN A 171 19.02 10.44 3.22
CA GLN A 171 19.69 11.49 4.00
C GLN A 171 18.69 12.56 4.44
N ALA A 172 17.91 13.11 3.50
CA ALA A 172 16.90 14.13 3.79
C ALA A 172 15.85 13.66 4.81
N HIS A 173 15.56 12.36 4.85
CA HIS A 173 14.58 11.78 5.78
C HIS A 173 15.21 11.16 7.04
N GLN A 174 16.54 11.16 7.16
CA GLN A 174 17.24 10.89 8.42
C GLN A 174 17.34 12.16 9.27
N GLU A 175 17.47 13.33 8.65
CA GLU A 175 17.57 14.63 9.34
C GLU A 175 16.21 15.15 9.87
N ALA A 176 15.10 14.57 9.42
CA ALA A 176 13.74 14.97 9.78
C ALA A 176 13.21 14.33 11.10
N TYR A 177 14.04 13.59 11.85
CA TYR A 177 13.66 12.90 13.09
C TYR A 177 14.68 13.08 14.22
#